data_AF-W6TY36-F1
#
_entry.id   AF-W6TY36-F1
#
_cell.length_a   1.000
_cell.length_b   1.000
_cell.length_c   1.000
_cell.angle_alpha   90.00
_cell.angle_beta   90.00
_cell.angle_gamma   90.00
#
_symmetry.space_group_name_H-M   'P 1'
#
loop_
_entity.id
_entity.type
_entity.pdbx_description
1 polymer ?
#
loop_
_entity_poly.entity_id
_entity_poly.type
_entity_poly.pdbx_seq_one_letter_code
_entity_poly.pdbx_strand_id
1 'polypeptide(L)'
;MKMNNLENTPTQWSIGKKIAFRITFVFFLLVSIPLSSGWYKNLIAIDWLNPHYRDIYDIARFGTNAPPVLFGSSGRPNIADGEGQEAASPQKQRRRDSLKRAKGAQSSKIDSDKERSQHNESNVQRKRSWLSDYSSWGNALAIAVVVGLVWSLLDRKRPSYNVLYYWLTVVVRFRAAIGIIGFGFTKLFPTQMPFPSLGLLNTDFGDFTAQKIYWLSVGIVPWYQVFGGIVELAAGALLLFRKTATYGAILLIGALGDITFVNYAYDGGVHVYAFYFVLLGTLVIAADLPRLYNLLILERYTVPQYYYPDYSKPIYKYTRIALKGLTILIFFVILTYTEVINFKYDPYKQPSTAGVKTLRGNYNVTVFKINGQEIPYSPLDSVRWKEATFEKWTTLTFRINKPVVVDPSNGGGSPMRDIQRTFEIAGTAGGQRAFHYYADTVEHVLYLQDKNALASRSGRGRRSGSDEKESGKKDNWISKAAWKNIGDENRMIDKRAWSTRRDREFARPERSSNRARLTLNYHTTDGNKVILEGLNENNDSLYVVLDKVNRKYVLPESKLNAGKY
;
A
#
# COMPACT_ATOMS: atom_id res chain seq x y z
N MET A 1 -50.03 -5.37 -16.24
CA MET A 1 -50.47 -4.03 -15.82
C MET A 1 -49.41 -3.02 -16.28
N LYS A 2 -49.67 -2.28 -17.36
CA LYS A 2 -48.77 -1.20 -17.83
C LYS A 2 -48.80 -0.10 -16.78
N MET A 3 -47.78 -0.02 -15.92
CA MET A 3 -47.59 1.18 -15.10
C MET A 3 -47.30 2.34 -16.04
N ASN A 4 -48.25 3.27 -16.11
CA ASN A 4 -48.11 4.53 -16.81
C ASN A 4 -46.78 5.17 -16.43
N ASN A 5 -45.98 5.52 -17.45
CA ASN A 5 -44.89 6.45 -17.32
C ASN A 5 -45.49 7.79 -16.87
N LEU A 6 -45.59 8.00 -15.55
CA LEU A 6 -45.85 9.32 -14.99
C LEU A 6 -44.84 10.27 -15.62
N GLU A 7 -45.40 11.29 -16.25
CA GLU A 7 -44.72 12.25 -17.11
C GLU A 7 -43.37 12.67 -16.53
N ASN A 8 -42.31 12.50 -17.32
CA ASN A 8 -41.01 13.10 -17.09
C ASN A 8 -41.10 14.62 -17.30
N THR A 9 -42.01 15.32 -16.62
CA THR A 9 -42.07 16.78 -16.66
C THR A 9 -40.83 17.26 -15.89
N PRO A 10 -39.83 17.87 -16.56
CA PRO A 10 -38.62 18.27 -15.87
C PRO A 10 -39.00 19.39 -14.91
N THR A 11 -39.08 19.08 -13.62
CA THR A 11 -39.13 20.10 -12.56
C THR A 11 -38.00 21.08 -12.84
N GLN A 12 -38.36 22.34 -13.07
CA GLN A 12 -37.39 23.38 -13.39
C GLN A 12 -36.45 23.53 -12.19
N TRP A 13 -35.16 23.33 -12.39
CA TRP A 13 -34.20 23.47 -11.30
C TRP A 13 -33.95 24.95 -11.02
N SER A 14 -33.88 25.31 -9.74
CA SER A 14 -33.44 26.65 -9.33
C SER A 14 -32.03 26.94 -9.87
N ILE A 15 -31.71 28.22 -10.04
CA ILE A 15 -30.40 28.66 -10.54
C ILE A 15 -29.28 28.11 -9.65
N GLY A 16 -29.43 28.21 -8.33
CA GLY A 16 -28.46 27.67 -7.37
C GLY A 16 -28.26 26.16 -7.52
N LYS A 17 -29.33 25.38 -7.69
CA LYS A 17 -29.24 23.93 -7.91
C LYS A 17 -28.50 23.59 -9.21
N LYS A 18 -28.72 24.37 -10.29
CA LYS A 18 -28.00 24.20 -11.56
C LYS A 18 -26.51 24.49 -11.43
N ILE A 19 -26.14 25.59 -10.77
CA ILE A 19 -24.73 25.96 -10.54
C ILE A 19 -24.04 24.90 -9.68
N ALA A 20 -24.64 24.54 -8.53
CA ALA A 20 -24.10 23.52 -7.64
C ALA A 20 -23.89 22.19 -8.36
N PHE A 21 -24.88 21.75 -9.15
CA PHE A 21 -24.75 20.51 -9.92
C PHE A 21 -23.60 20.56 -10.93
N ARG A 22 -23.41 21.65 -11.67
CA ARG A 22 -22.32 21.75 -12.66
C ARG A 22 -20.94 21.65 -12.00
N ILE A 23 -20.77 22.29 -10.85
CA ILE A 23 -19.55 22.19 -10.04
C ILE A 23 -19.36 20.75 -9.55
N THR A 24 -20.37 20.17 -8.91
CA THR A 24 -20.34 18.78 -8.42
C THR A 24 -20.08 17.78 -9.54
N PHE A 25 -20.68 17.97 -10.71
CA PHE A 25 -20.50 17.11 -11.88
C PHE A 25 -19.05 17.10 -12.34
N VAL A 26 -18.43 18.27 -12.52
CA VAL A 26 -17.02 18.36 -12.91
C VAL A 26 -16.13 17.75 -11.83
N PHE A 27 -16.36 18.08 -10.56
CA PHE A 27 -15.57 17.54 -9.45
C PHE A 27 -15.61 16.00 -9.44
N PHE A 28 -16.79 15.40 -9.45
CA PHE A 28 -16.91 13.94 -9.38
C PHE A 28 -16.40 13.23 -10.65
N LEU A 29 -16.41 13.87 -11.81
CA LEU A 29 -15.73 13.31 -12.99
C LEU A 29 -14.21 13.32 -12.83
N LEU A 30 -13.64 14.44 -12.38
CA LEU A 30 -12.19 14.56 -12.13
C LEU A 30 -11.69 13.53 -11.12
N VAL A 31 -12.51 13.22 -10.12
CA VAL A 31 -12.13 12.27 -9.07
C VAL A 31 -12.50 10.82 -9.38
N SER A 32 -13.34 10.55 -10.40
CA SER A 32 -13.78 9.19 -10.74
C SER A 32 -13.19 8.64 -12.03
N ILE A 33 -12.54 9.47 -12.84
CA ILE A 33 -11.92 9.08 -14.11
C ILE A 33 -10.41 9.28 -14.02
N PRO A 34 -9.58 8.29 -14.38
CA PRO A 34 -8.13 8.45 -14.40
C PRO A 34 -7.73 9.52 -15.41
N LEU A 35 -6.97 10.52 -14.97
CA LEU A 35 -6.44 11.57 -15.86
C LEU A 35 -5.00 11.30 -16.31
N SER A 36 -4.33 10.29 -15.75
CA SER A 36 -2.93 10.02 -16.06
C SER A 36 -2.79 9.07 -17.24
N SER A 37 -1.89 9.40 -18.17
CA SER A 37 -1.56 8.51 -19.30
C SER A 37 -0.93 7.20 -18.83
N GLY A 38 -0.22 7.19 -17.70
CA GLY A 38 0.37 6.00 -17.10
C GLY A 38 -0.67 4.94 -16.73
N TRP A 39 -1.86 5.35 -16.26
CA TRP A 39 -2.95 4.42 -15.98
C TRP A 39 -3.41 3.68 -17.24
N TYR A 40 -3.61 4.40 -18.35
CA TYR A 40 -4.02 3.81 -19.62
C TYR A 40 -2.93 2.92 -20.23
N LYS A 41 -1.66 3.32 -20.11
CA LYS A 41 -0.52 2.46 -20.52
C LYS A 41 -0.51 1.14 -19.76
N ASN A 42 -0.73 1.19 -18.44
CA ASN A 42 -0.81 -0.02 -17.63
C ASN A 42 -2.00 -0.90 -18.01
N LEU A 43 -3.18 -0.31 -18.25
CA LEU A 43 -4.39 -1.04 -18.67
C LEU A 43 -4.17 -1.80 -19.99
N ILE A 44 -3.52 -1.15 -20.97
CA ILE A 44 -3.24 -1.75 -22.28
C ILE A 44 -2.14 -2.82 -22.20
N ALA A 45 -1.22 -2.69 -21.24
CA ALA A 45 -0.10 -3.62 -21.04
C ALA A 45 -0.47 -4.89 -20.25
N ILE A 46 -1.73 -5.07 -19.83
CA ILE A 46 -2.18 -6.27 -19.13
C ILE A 46 -2.24 -7.44 -20.12
N ASP A 47 -1.50 -8.51 -19.82
CA ASP A 47 -1.70 -9.80 -20.48
C ASP A 47 -2.92 -10.50 -19.84
N TRP A 48 -4.05 -10.48 -20.54
CA TRP A 48 -5.29 -11.09 -20.07
C TRP A 48 -5.27 -12.63 -20.06
N LEU A 49 -4.27 -13.26 -20.68
CA LEU A 49 -4.09 -14.72 -20.61
C LEU A 49 -3.36 -15.14 -19.34
N ASN A 50 -2.49 -14.28 -18.79
CA ASN A 50 -1.72 -14.54 -17.57
C ASN A 50 -1.72 -13.32 -16.62
N PRO A 51 -2.90 -12.86 -16.16
CA PRO A 51 -2.99 -11.64 -15.37
C PRO A 51 -2.46 -11.85 -13.95
N HIS A 52 -1.79 -10.85 -13.41
CA HIS A 52 -1.52 -10.79 -11.98
C HIS A 52 -2.67 -10.08 -11.24
N TYR A 53 -2.95 -10.44 -9.98
CA TYR A 53 -4.04 -9.81 -9.20
C TYR A 53 -3.90 -8.29 -9.18
N ARG A 54 -2.66 -7.81 -9.10
CA ARG A 54 -2.35 -6.39 -9.05
C ARG A 54 -2.61 -5.66 -10.36
N ASP A 55 -2.58 -6.34 -11.50
CA ASP A 55 -2.98 -5.72 -12.77
C ASP A 55 -4.45 -5.31 -12.73
N ILE A 56 -5.31 -6.18 -12.20
CA ILE A 56 -6.75 -5.91 -12.08
C ILE A 56 -7.02 -4.93 -10.93
N TYR A 57 -6.33 -5.08 -9.81
CA TYR A 57 -6.50 -4.19 -8.66
C TYR A 57 -6.10 -2.74 -8.99
N ASP A 58 -5.03 -2.53 -9.77
CA ASP A 58 -4.56 -1.20 -10.17
C ASP A 58 -5.54 -0.49 -11.14
N ILE A 59 -6.41 -1.22 -11.85
CA ILE A 59 -7.52 -0.62 -12.63
C ILE A 59 -8.45 0.17 -11.69
N ALA A 60 -8.69 -0.35 -10.49
CA ALA A 60 -9.60 0.25 -9.53
C ALA A 60 -8.92 1.16 -8.49
N ARG A 61 -7.61 1.00 -8.31
CA ARG A 61 -6.77 1.73 -7.36
C ARG A 61 -6.08 2.91 -8.05
N PHE A 62 -6.82 4.00 -8.23
CA PHE A 62 -6.25 5.31 -8.62
C PHE A 62 -6.86 6.43 -7.79
N GLY A 63 -6.03 7.39 -7.39
CA GLY A 63 -6.46 8.59 -6.68
C GLY A 63 -6.92 9.73 -7.60
N THR A 64 -7.19 10.87 -6.99
CA THR A 64 -7.44 12.14 -7.66
C THR A 64 -6.15 12.67 -8.28
N ASN A 65 -5.97 12.43 -9.58
CA ASN A 65 -4.78 12.83 -10.33
C ASN A 65 -4.85 14.29 -10.83
N ALA A 66 -5.49 15.18 -10.07
CA ALA A 66 -5.57 16.59 -10.42
C ALA A 66 -4.15 17.20 -10.33
N PRO A 67 -3.70 17.93 -11.37
CA PRO A 67 -2.33 18.46 -11.40
C PRO A 67 -2.07 19.39 -10.21
N PRO A 68 -0.84 19.44 -9.68
CA PRO A 68 -0.47 20.26 -8.53
C PRO A 68 -0.34 21.73 -8.95
N VAL A 69 -1.45 22.36 -9.36
CA VAL A 69 -1.42 23.71 -9.97
C VAL A 69 -1.66 24.81 -8.94
N LEU A 70 -2.44 24.55 -7.89
CA LEU A 70 -2.95 25.62 -7.00
C LEU A 70 -2.47 25.47 -5.55
N PHE A 71 -2.59 24.28 -4.98
CA PHE A 71 -2.10 23.98 -3.64
C PHE A 71 -0.91 23.04 -3.78
N GLY A 72 0.31 23.58 -3.62
CA GLY A 72 1.56 22.86 -3.83
C GLY A 72 1.56 21.49 -3.13
N SER A 73 1.74 20.42 -3.89
CA SER A 73 1.82 19.06 -3.34
C SER A 73 3.23 18.82 -2.81
N SER A 74 3.35 18.68 -1.49
CA SER A 74 4.54 18.08 -0.84
C SER A 74 4.16 16.85 0.01
N GLY A 75 3.00 16.25 -0.27
CA GLY A 75 2.49 15.06 0.40
C GLY A 75 3.15 13.78 -0.12
N ARG A 76 3.15 12.73 0.70
CA ARG A 76 3.60 11.38 0.31
C ARG A 76 2.88 10.95 -0.98
N PRO A 77 3.50 10.11 -1.85
CA PRO A 77 2.76 9.41 -2.89
C PRO A 77 1.53 8.77 -2.24
N ASN A 78 0.35 9.00 -2.82
CA ASN A 78 -0.85 8.39 -2.26
C ASN A 78 -0.65 6.88 -2.29
N ILE A 79 -1.09 6.18 -1.24
CA ILE A 79 -1.12 4.72 -1.25
C ILE A 79 -2.01 4.20 -2.41
N ALA A 80 -2.86 5.06 -2.98
CA ALA A 80 -3.65 4.82 -4.18
C ALA A 80 -2.90 4.94 -5.52
N ASP A 81 -1.63 5.35 -5.51
CA ASP A 81 -0.84 5.48 -6.74
C ASP A 81 -0.25 4.11 -7.07
N GLY A 82 -0.97 3.32 -7.88
CA GLY A 82 -0.33 2.30 -8.70
C GLY A 82 0.83 2.95 -9.47
N GLU A 83 2.02 2.36 -9.34
CA GLU A 83 3.30 2.98 -9.69
C GLU A 83 3.49 3.17 -11.21
N GLY A 84 2.86 4.20 -11.76
CA GLY A 84 3.04 4.67 -13.13
C GLY A 84 3.35 6.17 -13.24
N GLN A 85 3.57 6.90 -12.14
CA GLN A 85 3.93 8.31 -12.17
C GLN A 85 5.32 8.53 -11.57
N GLU A 86 6.28 8.82 -12.44
CA GLU A 86 7.49 9.56 -12.08
C GLU A 86 7.07 10.84 -11.36
N ALA A 87 7.43 10.97 -10.09
CA ALA A 87 7.30 12.24 -9.40
C ALA A 87 8.26 13.24 -10.07
N ALA A 88 7.72 14.21 -10.82
CA ALA A 88 8.50 15.33 -11.34
C ALA A 88 9.19 16.03 -10.16
N SER A 89 10.52 16.05 -10.18
CA SER A 89 11.35 16.59 -9.11
C SER A 89 11.08 18.10 -8.93
N PRO A 90 10.74 18.59 -7.73
CA PRO A 90 10.55 20.03 -7.49
C PRO A 90 11.91 20.71 -7.31
N GLN A 91 12.74 20.72 -8.37
CA GLN A 91 14.11 21.24 -8.33
C GLN A 91 14.18 22.75 -8.65
N LYS A 92 13.10 23.35 -9.19
CA LYS A 92 13.13 24.76 -9.65
C LYS A 92 12.76 25.82 -8.61
N GLN A 93 12.08 25.48 -7.50
CA GLN A 93 11.66 26.51 -6.53
C GLN A 93 12.72 26.82 -5.46
N ARG A 94 13.60 25.86 -5.14
CA ARG A 94 14.60 25.99 -4.07
C ARG A 94 15.82 26.88 -4.39
N ARG A 95 16.01 27.27 -5.65
CA ARG A 95 17.16 28.09 -6.07
C ARG A 95 17.04 29.58 -5.73
N ARG A 96 15.85 30.07 -5.34
CA ARG A 96 15.66 31.50 -5.01
C ARG A 96 15.91 31.83 -3.53
N ASP A 97 15.70 30.88 -2.63
CA ASP A 97 15.84 31.13 -1.18
C ASP A 97 17.27 30.88 -0.65
N SER A 98 18.07 30.06 -1.35
CA SER A 98 19.45 29.74 -0.94
C SER A 98 20.47 30.85 -1.20
N LEU A 99 20.12 31.88 -1.99
CA LEU A 99 21.00 33.01 -2.29
C LEU A 99 20.96 34.13 -1.24
N LYS A 100 20.00 34.12 -0.30
CA LYS A 100 19.90 35.15 0.76
C LYS A 100 20.52 34.76 2.10
N ARG A 101 20.90 33.50 2.32
CA ARG A 101 21.47 33.00 3.59
C ARG A 101 22.98 32.80 3.58
N ALA A 102 23.68 33.13 2.49
CA ALA A 102 25.14 32.97 2.35
C ALA A 102 25.95 34.22 2.76
N LYS A 103 25.42 35.09 3.62
CA LYS A 103 26.17 36.19 4.23
C LYS A 103 25.89 36.22 5.72
N GLY A 104 26.86 35.76 6.51
CA GLY A 104 26.90 35.93 7.96
C GLY A 104 27.02 34.61 8.72
N ALA A 105 28.20 34.43 9.33
CA ALA A 105 28.50 33.64 10.52
C ALA A 105 29.54 32.53 10.29
N GLN A 106 30.78 32.94 10.50
CA GLN A 106 31.97 32.13 10.73
C GLN A 106 32.27 32.27 12.24
N SER A 107 32.16 31.20 13.02
CA SER A 107 32.96 30.93 14.25
C SER A 107 32.35 29.78 15.09
N SER A 108 33.25 29.04 15.74
CA SER A 108 33.10 27.99 16.77
C SER A 108 32.39 26.68 16.39
N LYS A 109 33.17 25.78 15.75
CA LYS A 109 33.05 24.33 15.89
C LYS A 109 33.64 23.93 17.24
N ILE A 110 32.85 23.33 18.13
CA ILE A 110 33.20 22.21 19.03
C ILE A 110 32.02 21.88 19.97
N ASP A 111 31.12 22.83 20.26
CA ASP A 111 29.88 22.54 21.04
C ASP A 111 28.65 22.18 20.19
N SER A 112 28.73 22.32 18.86
CA SER A 112 27.60 22.08 17.96
C SER A 112 27.25 20.61 17.73
N ASP A 113 28.07 19.65 18.14
CA ASP A 113 27.84 18.23 17.82
C ASP A 113 26.94 17.52 18.85
N LYS A 114 26.87 18.00 20.10
CA LYS A 114 25.92 17.47 21.11
C LYS A 114 24.50 18.01 20.94
N GLU A 115 24.35 19.30 20.62
CA GLU A 115 23.02 19.87 20.34
C GLU A 115 22.45 19.37 19.00
N ARG A 116 23.30 19.04 18.03
CA ARG A 116 22.87 18.53 16.72
C ARG A 116 22.44 17.06 16.75
N SER A 117 22.87 16.28 17.74
CA SER A 117 22.32 14.95 18.01
C SER A 117 20.90 15.01 18.61
N GLN A 118 20.62 15.93 19.54
CA GLN A 118 19.29 16.07 20.12
C GLN A 118 18.28 16.76 19.17
N HIS A 119 18.74 17.66 18.30
CA HIS A 119 17.86 18.29 17.29
C HIS A 119 17.56 17.42 16.05
N ASN A 120 18.27 16.31 15.83
CA ASN A 120 17.98 15.40 14.72
C ASN A 120 16.90 14.36 15.04
N GLU A 121 16.66 14.05 16.32
CA GLU A 121 15.58 13.15 16.73
C GLU A 121 14.19 13.80 16.60
N SER A 122 14.10 15.12 16.75
CA SER A 122 12.84 15.87 16.60
C SER A 122 12.44 16.17 15.14
N ASN A 123 13.32 15.94 14.16
CA ASN A 123 13.09 16.35 12.77
C ASN A 123 12.39 15.30 11.88
N VAL A 124 11.98 14.15 12.43
CA VAL A 124 11.22 13.13 11.66
C VAL A 124 9.71 13.38 11.70
N GLN A 125 9.20 14.14 12.68
CA GLN A 125 7.82 14.60 12.68
C GLN A 125 7.69 15.89 11.86
N ARG A 126 7.61 15.76 10.53
CA ARG A 126 7.01 16.83 9.72
C ARG A 126 5.67 17.17 10.33
N LYS A 127 5.50 18.43 10.77
CA LYS A 127 4.24 19.00 11.26
C LYS A 127 3.14 18.68 10.23
N ARG A 128 2.32 17.66 10.52
CA ARG A 128 1.23 17.21 9.65
C ARG A 128 0.20 18.32 9.59
N SER A 129 0.09 18.98 8.44
CA SER A 129 -1.11 19.76 8.16
C SER A 129 -2.13 18.80 7.58
N TRP A 130 -3.17 18.47 8.34
CA TRP A 130 -4.24 17.56 7.88
C TRP A 130 -4.81 17.98 6.51
N LEU A 131 -4.87 19.30 6.25
CA LEU A 131 -5.31 19.85 4.97
C LEU A 131 -4.37 19.55 3.80
N SER A 132 -3.06 19.34 4.04
CA SER A 132 -2.12 19.08 2.95
C SER A 132 -2.35 17.73 2.28
N ASP A 133 -2.86 16.75 3.03
CA ASP A 133 -3.16 15.42 2.51
C ASP A 133 -4.34 15.45 1.52
N TYR A 134 -5.24 16.43 1.65
CA TYR A 134 -6.40 16.66 0.78
C TYR A 134 -6.14 17.67 -0.36
N SER A 135 -4.89 18.11 -0.53
CA SER A 135 -4.53 19.13 -1.54
C SER A 135 -4.97 18.77 -2.96
N SER A 136 -4.90 17.50 -3.35
CA SER A 136 -5.37 17.02 -4.67
C SER A 136 -6.88 17.20 -4.86
N TRP A 137 -7.69 17.06 -3.81
CA TRP A 137 -9.14 17.28 -3.87
C TRP A 137 -9.45 18.77 -3.87
N GLY A 138 -8.68 19.56 -3.11
CA GLY A 138 -8.75 21.02 -3.17
C GLY A 138 -8.47 21.55 -4.58
N ASN A 139 -7.44 21.02 -5.25
CA ASN A 139 -7.14 21.33 -6.65
C ASN A 139 -8.30 20.93 -7.57
N ALA A 140 -8.84 19.71 -7.44
CA ALA A 140 -9.97 19.25 -8.24
C ALA A 140 -11.22 20.11 -8.03
N LEU A 141 -11.50 20.54 -6.79
CA LEU A 141 -12.62 21.40 -6.44
C LEU A 141 -12.45 22.80 -7.04
N ALA A 142 -11.26 23.39 -6.95
CA ALA A 142 -11.00 24.70 -7.55
C ALA A 142 -11.20 24.67 -9.08
N ILE A 143 -10.69 23.65 -9.76
CA ILE A 143 -10.93 23.45 -11.20
C ILE A 143 -12.43 23.28 -11.47
N ALA A 144 -13.12 22.48 -10.66
CA ALA A 144 -14.55 22.24 -10.81
C ALA A 144 -15.41 23.50 -10.61
N VAL A 145 -15.01 24.39 -9.70
CA VAL A 145 -15.66 25.69 -9.50
C VAL A 145 -15.50 26.55 -10.76
N VAL A 146 -14.27 26.71 -11.26
CA VAL A 146 -14.01 27.52 -12.47
C VAL A 146 -14.78 26.97 -13.67
N VAL A 147 -14.66 25.69 -13.96
CA VAL A 147 -15.34 25.05 -15.10
C VAL A 147 -16.86 25.08 -14.92
N GLY A 148 -17.36 24.84 -13.71
CA GLY A 148 -18.79 24.87 -13.41
C GLY A 148 -19.41 26.27 -13.55
N LEU A 149 -18.66 27.33 -13.20
CA LEU A 149 -19.07 28.71 -13.42
C LEU A 149 -19.06 29.07 -14.91
N VAL A 150 -18.00 28.71 -15.65
CA VAL A 150 -17.94 28.91 -17.11
C VAL A 150 -19.09 28.18 -17.80
N TRP A 151 -19.35 26.92 -17.45
CA TRP A 151 -20.50 26.17 -17.96
C TRP A 151 -21.82 26.86 -17.59
N SER A 152 -21.92 27.47 -16.41
CA SER A 152 -23.11 28.23 -16.01
C SER A 152 -23.35 29.48 -16.84
N LEU A 153 -22.28 30.14 -17.29
CA LEU A 153 -22.36 31.28 -18.19
C LEU A 153 -22.79 30.88 -19.60
N LEU A 154 -22.33 29.72 -20.08
CA LEU A 154 -22.59 29.22 -21.43
C LEU A 154 -23.98 28.56 -21.56
N ASP A 155 -24.40 27.75 -20.59
CA ASP A 155 -25.62 26.93 -20.65
C ASP A 155 -26.76 27.52 -19.78
N ARG A 156 -27.24 28.71 -20.13
CA ARG A 156 -28.26 29.41 -19.31
C ARG A 156 -29.67 28.86 -19.49
N LYS A 157 -29.98 28.31 -20.67
CA LYS A 157 -31.34 27.96 -21.10
C LYS A 157 -31.80 26.58 -20.62
N ARG A 158 -30.92 25.71 -20.13
CA ARG A 158 -31.31 24.35 -19.75
C ARG A 158 -32.23 24.32 -18.52
N PRO A 159 -33.35 23.57 -18.57
CA PRO A 159 -34.32 23.53 -17.48
C PRO A 159 -33.85 22.67 -16.29
N SER A 160 -33.18 21.56 -16.56
CA SER A 160 -32.67 20.63 -15.53
C SER A 160 -31.52 19.78 -16.09
N TYR A 161 -30.87 19.02 -15.20
CA TYR A 161 -29.76 18.12 -15.54
C TYR A 161 -30.01 16.67 -15.09
N ASN A 162 -31.26 16.21 -15.02
CA ASN A 162 -31.61 14.87 -14.55
C ASN A 162 -30.84 13.75 -15.27
N VAL A 163 -30.66 13.87 -16.60
CA VAL A 163 -29.88 12.91 -17.42
C VAL A 163 -28.41 12.87 -17.00
N LEU A 164 -27.78 14.04 -16.86
CA LEU A 164 -26.37 14.11 -16.49
C LEU A 164 -26.17 13.65 -15.04
N TYR A 165 -27.09 13.97 -14.15
CA TYR A 165 -27.08 13.48 -12.78
C TYR A 165 -27.16 11.95 -12.72
N TYR A 166 -28.06 11.33 -13.50
CA TYR A 166 -28.14 9.88 -13.61
C TYR A 166 -26.80 9.26 -14.04
N TRP A 167 -26.19 9.76 -15.11
CA TRP A 167 -24.93 9.21 -15.61
C TRP A 167 -23.75 9.47 -14.68
N LEU A 168 -23.71 10.62 -14.01
CA LEU A 168 -22.73 10.91 -12.97
C LEU A 168 -22.83 9.87 -11.84
N THR A 169 -24.04 9.61 -11.34
CA THR A 169 -24.26 8.59 -10.31
C THR A 169 -23.85 7.21 -10.81
N VAL A 170 -24.07 6.85 -12.09
CA VAL A 170 -23.59 5.58 -12.66
C VAL A 170 -22.07 5.50 -12.63
N VAL A 171 -21.36 6.53 -13.10
CA VAL A 171 -19.88 6.58 -13.11
C VAL A 171 -19.34 6.45 -11.69
N VAL A 172 -19.82 7.29 -10.77
CA VAL A 172 -19.38 7.31 -9.37
C VAL A 172 -19.68 5.98 -8.68
N ARG A 173 -20.85 5.39 -8.92
CA ARG A 173 -21.24 4.12 -8.32
C ARG A 173 -20.36 2.97 -8.80
N PHE A 174 -20.10 2.87 -10.11
CA PHE A 174 -19.20 1.83 -10.64
C PHE A 174 -17.76 2.06 -10.17
N ARG A 175 -17.29 3.32 -10.10
CA ARG A 175 -15.98 3.66 -9.54
C ARG A 175 -15.85 3.25 -8.07
N ALA A 176 -16.87 3.51 -7.26
CA ALA A 176 -16.93 3.10 -5.87
C ALA A 176 -16.93 1.57 -5.76
N ALA A 177 -17.78 0.89 -6.54
CA ALA A 177 -17.90 -0.56 -6.55
C ALA A 177 -16.58 -1.26 -6.88
N ILE A 178 -15.96 -0.97 -8.03
CA ILE A 178 -14.71 -1.63 -8.43
C ILE A 178 -13.58 -1.36 -7.42
N GLY A 179 -13.54 -0.13 -6.88
CA GLY A 179 -12.56 0.29 -5.89
C GLY A 179 -12.66 -0.49 -4.59
N ILE A 180 -13.86 -0.60 -4.02
CA ILE A 180 -14.06 -1.30 -2.75
C ILE A 180 -13.96 -2.81 -2.90
N ILE A 181 -14.33 -3.37 -4.05
CA ILE A 181 -14.18 -4.80 -4.31
C ILE A 181 -12.71 -5.23 -4.21
N GLY A 182 -11.82 -4.45 -4.85
CA GLY A 182 -10.39 -4.71 -4.77
C GLY A 182 -9.84 -4.68 -3.34
N PHE A 183 -10.27 -3.71 -2.53
CA PHE A 183 -9.87 -3.65 -1.11
C PHE A 183 -10.44 -4.82 -0.30
N GLY A 184 -11.70 -5.17 -0.52
CA GLY A 184 -12.38 -6.27 0.14
C GLY A 184 -11.66 -7.60 -0.07
N PHE A 185 -11.10 -7.86 -1.25
CA PHE A 185 -10.31 -9.07 -1.49
C PHE A 185 -9.03 -9.16 -0.66
N THR A 186 -8.31 -8.05 -0.45
CA THR A 186 -7.10 -8.03 0.39
C THR A 186 -7.37 -8.33 1.87
N LYS A 187 -8.64 -8.22 2.28
CA LYS A 187 -9.12 -8.57 3.62
C LYS A 187 -9.75 -9.97 3.67
N LEU A 188 -10.50 -10.34 2.63
CA LEU A 188 -11.08 -11.67 2.46
C LEU A 188 -9.98 -12.74 2.41
N PHE A 189 -8.88 -12.43 1.73
CA PHE A 189 -7.63 -13.18 1.78
C PHE A 189 -6.65 -12.37 2.64
N PRO A 190 -6.39 -12.73 3.92
CA PRO A 190 -5.70 -11.90 4.93
C PRO A 190 -4.24 -11.48 4.58
N THR A 191 -4.08 -10.71 3.52
CA THR A 191 -2.81 -10.23 2.95
C THR A 191 -2.55 -8.78 3.30
N GLN A 192 -3.60 -8.04 3.70
CA GLN A 192 -3.47 -6.66 4.15
C GLN A 192 -2.85 -6.59 5.54
N MET A 193 -3.28 -7.42 6.48
CA MET A 193 -2.69 -7.49 7.82
C MET A 193 -2.36 -8.95 8.11
N PRO A 194 -1.21 -9.45 7.61
CA PRO A 194 -0.82 -10.84 7.81
C PRO A 194 -0.52 -11.12 9.28
N PHE A 195 -0.61 -12.40 9.65
CA PHE A 195 -0.22 -12.86 10.99
C PHE A 195 1.23 -12.43 11.30
N PRO A 196 1.53 -12.02 12.55
CA PRO A 196 2.88 -11.60 12.93
C PRO A 196 3.94 -12.67 12.62
N SER A 197 5.06 -12.25 12.03
CA SER A 197 6.22 -13.13 11.85
C SER A 197 6.88 -13.44 13.20
N LEU A 198 7.74 -14.47 13.26
CA LEU A 198 8.43 -14.79 14.51
C LEU A 198 9.29 -13.63 15.00
N GLY A 199 9.98 -12.92 14.10
CA GLY A 199 10.74 -11.71 14.42
C GLY A 199 9.88 -10.61 15.03
N LEU A 200 8.65 -10.42 14.54
CA LEU A 200 7.70 -9.47 15.13
C LEU A 200 7.21 -9.93 16.50
N LEU A 201 6.93 -11.23 16.70
CA LEU A 201 6.54 -11.76 18.01
C LEU A 201 7.65 -11.66 19.06
N ASN A 202 8.91 -11.55 18.63
CA ASN A 202 10.07 -11.38 19.51
C ASN A 202 10.43 -9.90 19.76
N THR A 203 9.79 -8.97 19.05
CA THR A 203 10.03 -7.53 19.21
C THR A 203 9.33 -7.02 20.48
N ASP A 204 9.95 -6.07 21.17
CA ASP A 204 9.38 -5.46 22.36
C ASP A 204 8.14 -4.63 21.99
N PHE A 205 7.06 -4.73 22.77
CA PHE A 205 5.78 -4.10 22.41
C PHE A 205 5.89 -2.57 22.24
N GLY A 206 6.74 -1.93 23.05
CA GLY A 206 7.00 -0.49 22.98
C GLY A 206 7.73 -0.03 21.72
N ASP A 207 8.33 -0.95 20.95
CA ASP A 207 9.02 -0.63 19.70
C ASP A 207 8.06 -0.55 18.50
N PHE A 208 6.78 -0.87 18.68
CA PHE A 208 5.79 -0.74 17.61
C PHE A 208 5.15 0.64 17.57
N THR A 209 5.02 1.18 16.35
CA THR A 209 4.15 2.33 16.09
C THR A 209 2.68 1.99 16.36
N ALA A 210 1.86 3.02 16.64
CA ALA A 210 0.42 2.85 16.85
C ALA A 210 -0.27 2.09 15.69
N GLN A 211 0.08 2.43 14.45
CA GLN A 211 -0.40 1.73 13.26
C GLN A 211 -0.04 0.24 13.29
N LYS A 212 1.22 -0.08 13.59
CA LYS A 212 1.70 -1.47 13.62
C LYS A 212 0.98 -2.27 14.69
N ILE A 213 0.77 -1.70 15.88
CA ILE A 213 -0.02 -2.33 16.95
C ILE A 213 -1.42 -2.67 16.44
N TYR A 214 -2.16 -1.70 15.90
CA TYR A 214 -3.51 -1.94 15.36
C TYR A 214 -3.52 -3.06 14.31
N TRP A 215 -2.53 -3.07 13.41
CA TRP A 215 -2.43 -4.08 12.35
C TRP A 215 -2.12 -5.47 12.87
N LEU A 216 -1.23 -5.59 13.86
CA LEU A 216 -0.94 -6.88 14.49
C LEU A 216 -2.14 -7.38 15.30
N SER A 217 -2.89 -6.50 15.97
CA SER A 217 -4.13 -6.86 16.68
C SER A 217 -5.19 -7.45 15.74
N VAL A 218 -5.36 -6.90 14.54
CA VAL A 218 -6.25 -7.47 13.52
C VAL A 218 -5.63 -8.74 12.90
N GLY A 219 -4.31 -8.76 12.67
CA GLY A 219 -3.59 -9.88 12.06
C GLY A 219 -3.60 -11.17 12.89
N ILE A 220 -3.65 -11.07 14.23
CA ILE A 220 -3.81 -12.24 15.10
C ILE A 220 -5.25 -12.80 15.08
N VAL A 221 -6.24 -12.03 14.60
CA VAL A 221 -7.65 -12.45 14.43
C VAL A 221 -8.05 -12.39 12.95
N PRO A 222 -7.50 -13.28 12.09
CA PRO A 222 -7.68 -13.20 10.64
C PRO A 222 -9.15 -13.25 10.20
N TRP A 223 -10.01 -13.97 10.93
CA TRP A 223 -11.45 -14.03 10.61
C TRP A 223 -12.19 -12.69 10.80
N TYR A 224 -11.71 -11.82 11.69
CA TYR A 224 -12.23 -10.47 11.81
C TYR A 224 -11.91 -9.64 10.56
N GLN A 225 -10.70 -9.81 10.00
CA GLN A 225 -10.32 -9.21 8.72
C GLN A 225 -11.19 -9.76 7.59
N VAL A 226 -11.41 -11.08 7.52
CA VAL A 226 -12.29 -11.73 6.54
C VAL A 226 -13.71 -11.16 6.61
N PHE A 227 -14.27 -10.99 7.81
CA PHE A 227 -15.57 -10.36 8.00
C PHE A 227 -15.60 -8.94 7.43
N GLY A 228 -14.59 -8.12 7.71
CA GLY A 228 -14.46 -6.79 7.10
C GLY A 228 -14.40 -6.85 5.57
N GLY A 229 -13.67 -7.84 5.01
CA GLY A 229 -13.63 -8.09 3.57
C GLY A 229 -14.99 -8.45 2.98
N ILE A 230 -15.78 -9.29 3.67
CA ILE A 230 -17.16 -9.63 3.25
C ILE A 230 -18.04 -8.39 3.22
N VAL A 231 -17.97 -7.52 4.23
CA VAL A 231 -18.74 -6.27 4.28
C VAL A 231 -18.38 -5.35 3.11
N GLU A 232 -17.09 -5.21 2.82
CA GLU A 232 -16.59 -4.40 1.70
C GLU A 232 -17.01 -4.97 0.33
N LEU A 233 -16.88 -6.29 0.14
CA LEU A 233 -17.33 -6.97 -1.07
C LEU A 233 -18.84 -6.90 -1.26
N ALA A 234 -19.63 -7.01 -0.17
CA ALA A 234 -21.06 -6.84 -0.20
C ALA A 234 -21.44 -5.41 -0.60
N ALA A 235 -20.82 -4.39 0.00
CA ALA A 235 -21.03 -3.00 -0.38
C ALA A 235 -20.76 -2.79 -1.89
N GLY A 236 -19.63 -3.30 -2.39
CA GLY A 236 -19.27 -3.25 -3.81
C GLY A 236 -20.24 -3.99 -4.73
N ALA A 237 -20.64 -5.21 -4.37
CA ALA A 237 -21.61 -6.00 -5.12
C ALA A 237 -22.95 -5.29 -5.26
N LEU A 238 -23.49 -4.78 -4.14
CA LEU A 238 -24.77 -4.08 -4.10
C LEU A 238 -24.73 -2.79 -4.94
N LEU A 239 -23.59 -2.09 -5.01
CA LEU A 239 -23.42 -0.92 -5.87
C LEU A 239 -23.47 -1.27 -7.38
N LEU A 240 -23.19 -2.50 -7.81
CA LEU A 240 -23.31 -2.87 -9.23
C LEU A 240 -24.77 -2.94 -9.71
N PHE A 241 -25.75 -2.97 -8.80
CA PHE A 241 -27.16 -3.07 -9.13
C PHE A 241 -27.91 -1.81 -8.67
N ARG A 242 -28.57 -1.13 -9.61
CA ARG A 242 -29.34 0.10 -9.32
C ARG A 242 -30.38 -0.06 -8.19
N LYS A 243 -30.96 -1.26 -8.05
CA LYS A 243 -32.01 -1.54 -7.06
C LYS A 243 -31.46 -1.65 -5.62
N THR A 244 -30.17 -1.91 -5.48
CA THR A 244 -29.51 -2.11 -4.19
C THR A 244 -28.42 -1.08 -3.92
N ALA A 245 -28.24 -0.10 -4.81
CA ALA A 245 -27.18 0.89 -4.73
C ALA A 245 -27.25 1.71 -3.44
N THR A 246 -28.46 2.03 -2.96
CA THR A 246 -28.69 2.74 -1.70
C THR A 246 -28.12 1.95 -0.52
N TYR A 247 -28.43 0.65 -0.40
CA TYR A 247 -27.87 -0.21 0.65
C TYR A 247 -26.35 -0.36 0.52
N GLY A 248 -25.85 -0.53 -0.70
CA GLY A 248 -24.40 -0.57 -0.96
C GLY A 248 -23.70 0.72 -0.53
N ALA A 249 -24.31 1.88 -0.77
CA ALA A 249 -23.79 3.18 -0.35
C ALA A 249 -23.82 3.36 1.17
N ILE A 250 -24.89 2.91 1.86
CA ILE A 250 -24.97 2.94 3.33
C ILE A 250 -23.84 2.08 3.93
N LEU A 251 -23.67 0.85 3.45
CA LEU A 251 -22.59 -0.03 3.92
C LEU A 251 -21.21 0.56 3.62
N LEU A 252 -21.02 1.14 2.42
CA LEU A 252 -19.77 1.79 2.05
C LEU A 252 -19.46 2.98 2.99
N ILE A 253 -20.43 3.86 3.24
CA ILE A 253 -20.25 5.02 4.12
C ILE A 253 -19.94 4.56 5.55
N GLY A 254 -20.69 3.59 6.08
CA GLY A 254 -20.48 3.09 7.44
C GLY A 254 -19.12 2.44 7.61
N ALA A 255 -18.78 1.48 6.75
CA ALA A 255 -17.52 0.74 6.84
C ALA A 255 -16.30 1.64 6.58
N LEU A 256 -16.33 2.47 5.53
CA LEU A 256 -15.18 3.30 5.16
C LEU A 256 -15.09 4.55 6.04
N GLY A 257 -16.19 5.00 6.63
CA GLY A 257 -16.21 6.06 7.64
C GLY A 257 -15.47 5.63 8.90
N ASP A 258 -15.76 4.43 9.41
CA ASP A 258 -15.04 3.85 10.54
C ASP A 258 -13.55 3.67 10.23
N ILE A 259 -13.22 3.07 9.07
CA ILE A 259 -11.84 2.90 8.62
C ILE A 259 -11.12 4.25 8.48
N THR A 260 -11.80 5.29 8.01
CA THR A 260 -11.24 6.65 7.92
C THR A 260 -10.83 7.14 9.31
N PHE A 261 -11.71 7.00 10.30
CA PHE A 261 -11.44 7.42 11.66
C PHE A 261 -10.29 6.63 12.31
N VAL A 262 -10.30 5.31 12.18
CA VAL A 262 -9.21 4.43 12.64
C VAL A 262 -7.87 4.85 12.04
N ASN A 263 -7.84 5.21 10.76
CA ASN A 263 -6.60 5.66 10.12
C ASN A 263 -6.09 7.00 10.64
N TYR A 264 -6.97 7.90 11.06
CA TYR A 264 -6.55 9.11 11.76
C TYR A 264 -6.05 8.81 13.17
N ALA A 265 -6.75 7.96 13.91
CA ALA A 265 -6.44 7.64 15.30
C ALA A 265 -5.11 6.88 15.44
N TYR A 266 -4.84 5.93 14.55
CA TYR A 266 -3.65 5.08 14.57
C TYR A 266 -2.58 5.48 13.56
N ASP A 267 -2.75 6.61 12.86
CA ASP A 267 -1.79 7.10 11.87
C ASP A 267 -1.54 6.12 10.71
N GLY A 268 -2.60 5.48 10.22
CA GLY A 268 -2.50 4.39 9.23
C GLY A 268 -2.20 4.82 7.79
N GLY A 269 -2.14 6.12 7.53
CA GLY A 269 -1.72 6.71 6.26
C GLY A 269 -2.65 6.51 5.06
N VAL A 270 -3.78 5.80 5.19
CA VAL A 270 -4.78 5.58 4.11
C VAL A 270 -6.09 6.35 4.30
N HIS A 271 -6.15 7.31 5.23
CA HIS A 271 -7.35 8.10 5.56
C HIS A 271 -7.96 8.83 4.35
N VAL A 272 -7.14 9.46 3.50
CA VAL A 272 -7.63 10.18 2.31
C VAL A 272 -8.36 9.23 1.37
N TYR A 273 -7.77 8.05 1.13
CA TYR A 273 -8.36 7.07 0.21
C TYR A 273 -9.57 6.35 0.80
N ALA A 274 -9.62 6.15 2.11
CA ALA A 274 -10.83 5.64 2.77
C ALA A 274 -11.97 6.67 2.69
N PHE A 275 -11.68 7.93 3.02
CA PHE A 275 -12.66 9.02 2.99
C PHE A 275 -13.15 9.31 1.57
N TYR A 276 -12.34 9.03 0.54
CA TYR A 276 -12.74 9.12 -0.86
C TYR A 276 -13.98 8.28 -1.15
N PHE A 277 -14.03 7.03 -0.64
CA PHE A 277 -15.20 6.17 -0.82
C PHE A 277 -16.41 6.64 -0.02
N VAL A 278 -16.19 7.24 1.15
CA VAL A 278 -17.27 7.90 1.90
C VAL A 278 -17.89 8.99 1.03
N LEU A 279 -17.07 9.86 0.43
CA LEU A 279 -17.52 10.93 -0.46
C LEU A 279 -18.28 10.40 -1.69
N LEU A 280 -17.78 9.32 -2.33
CA LEU A 280 -18.49 8.68 -3.44
C LEU A 280 -19.84 8.09 -2.99
N GLY A 281 -19.85 7.38 -1.86
CA GLY A 281 -21.06 6.81 -1.26
C GLY A 281 -22.10 7.87 -0.94
N THR A 282 -21.67 9.01 -0.38
CA THR A 282 -22.54 10.16 -0.09
C THR A 282 -23.20 10.68 -1.35
N LEU A 283 -22.48 10.80 -2.48
CA LEU A 283 -23.11 11.22 -3.74
C LEU A 283 -24.13 10.18 -4.23
N VAL A 284 -23.83 8.88 -4.11
CA VAL A 284 -24.73 7.82 -4.55
C VAL A 284 -26.04 7.84 -3.76
N ILE A 285 -26.00 8.05 -2.45
CA ILE A 285 -27.19 8.11 -1.60
C ILE A 285 -27.88 9.49 -1.59
N ALA A 286 -27.23 10.55 -2.07
CA ALA A 286 -27.74 11.92 -1.98
C ALA A 286 -29.17 12.09 -2.56
N ALA A 287 -29.49 11.37 -3.64
CA ALA A 287 -30.82 11.41 -4.25
C ALA A 287 -31.91 10.75 -3.38
N ASP A 288 -31.53 9.76 -2.59
CA ASP A 288 -32.43 8.96 -1.77
C ASP A 288 -32.54 9.49 -0.34
N LEU A 289 -31.57 10.29 0.13
CA LEU A 289 -31.51 10.76 1.51
C LEU A 289 -32.78 11.50 1.98
N PRO A 290 -33.37 12.46 1.21
CA PRO A 290 -34.63 13.10 1.64
C PRO A 290 -35.79 12.10 1.75
N ARG A 291 -35.80 11.08 0.90
CA ARG A 291 -36.84 10.05 0.89
C ARG A 291 -36.68 9.09 2.07
N LEU A 292 -35.45 8.67 2.35
CA LEU A 292 -35.12 7.87 3.51
C LEU A 292 -35.45 8.62 4.80
N TYR A 293 -35.14 9.91 4.88
CA TYR A 293 -35.49 10.74 6.03
C TYR A 293 -37.02 10.85 6.21
N ASN A 294 -37.74 11.13 5.12
CA ASN A 294 -39.21 11.19 5.16
C ASN A 294 -39.82 9.86 5.61
N LEU A 295 -39.29 8.73 5.11
CA LEU A 295 -39.83 7.41 5.41
C LEU A 295 -39.46 6.92 6.83
N LEU A 296 -38.18 7.03 7.21
CA LEU A 296 -37.64 6.39 8.42
C LEU A 296 -37.67 7.30 9.65
N ILE A 297 -37.61 8.61 9.46
CA ILE A 297 -37.54 9.58 10.56
C ILE A 297 -38.87 10.32 10.72
N LEU A 298 -39.45 10.79 9.62
CA LEU A 298 -40.75 11.48 9.66
C LEU A 298 -41.95 10.54 9.50
N GLU A 299 -41.71 9.26 9.24
CA GLU A 299 -42.75 8.22 9.04
C GLU A 299 -43.80 8.58 7.98
N ARG A 300 -43.40 9.37 6.98
CA ARG A 300 -44.27 9.82 5.89
C ARG A 300 -44.24 8.83 4.74
N TYR A 301 -45.43 8.53 4.20
CA TYR A 301 -45.57 7.78 2.96
C TYR A 301 -44.70 8.42 1.87
N THR A 302 -43.77 7.63 1.31
CA THR A 302 -42.76 8.12 0.37
C THR A 302 -42.69 7.21 -0.84
N VAL A 303 -42.88 7.77 -2.02
CA VAL A 303 -42.80 7.05 -3.29
C VAL A 303 -41.39 7.17 -3.87
N PRO A 304 -40.73 6.06 -4.22
CA PRO A 304 -39.46 6.11 -4.93
C PRO A 304 -39.64 6.76 -6.31
N GLN A 305 -38.88 7.81 -6.60
CA GLN A 305 -38.90 8.44 -7.92
C GLN A 305 -37.55 8.21 -8.61
N TYR A 306 -37.61 7.51 -9.73
CA TYR A 306 -36.43 7.15 -10.50
C TYR A 306 -36.50 7.78 -11.89
N TYR A 307 -35.43 8.48 -12.27
CA TYR A 307 -35.19 8.81 -13.67
C TYR A 307 -34.44 7.65 -14.33
N TYR A 308 -34.97 7.18 -15.46
CA TYR A 308 -34.32 6.16 -16.27
C TYR A 308 -34.14 6.66 -17.71
N PRO A 309 -32.93 6.56 -18.28
CA PRO A 309 -32.78 6.72 -19.72
C PRO A 309 -33.67 5.73 -20.46
N ASP A 310 -34.16 6.14 -21.62
CA ASP A 310 -34.89 5.22 -22.49
C ASP A 310 -33.93 4.19 -23.10
N TYR A 311 -34.21 2.91 -22.84
CA TYR A 311 -33.47 1.75 -23.35
C TYR A 311 -34.27 1.00 -24.44
N SER A 312 -35.25 1.66 -25.06
CA SER A 312 -36.08 1.11 -26.14
C SER A 312 -35.25 0.51 -27.27
N LYS A 313 -34.10 1.12 -27.61
CA LYS A 313 -33.18 0.59 -28.63
C LYS A 313 -32.40 -0.62 -28.10
N PRO A 314 -32.38 -1.76 -28.83
CA PRO A 314 -31.66 -2.98 -28.42
C PRO A 314 -30.18 -2.75 -28.09
N ILE A 315 -29.50 -1.89 -28.85
CA ILE A 315 -28.08 -1.58 -28.64
C ILE A 315 -27.78 -1.11 -27.21
N TYR A 316 -28.58 -0.18 -26.66
CA TYR A 316 -28.35 0.33 -25.30
C TYR A 316 -28.62 -0.72 -24.22
N LYS A 317 -29.60 -1.61 -24.45
CA LYS A 317 -29.89 -2.74 -23.54
C LYS A 317 -28.73 -3.73 -23.51
N TYR A 318 -28.24 -4.17 -24.67
CA TYR A 318 -27.16 -5.15 -24.76
C TYR A 318 -25.81 -4.57 -24.34
N THR A 319 -25.47 -3.33 -24.70
CA THR A 319 -24.24 -2.67 -24.23
C THR A 319 -24.19 -2.60 -22.71
N ARG A 320 -25.31 -2.23 -22.05
CA ARG A 320 -25.37 -2.21 -20.58
C ARG A 320 -25.16 -3.59 -19.96
N ILE A 321 -25.78 -4.62 -20.53
CA ILE A 321 -25.64 -6.01 -20.04
C ILE A 321 -24.19 -6.46 -20.22
N ALA A 322 -23.61 -6.24 -21.39
CA ALA A 322 -22.24 -6.60 -21.71
C ALA A 322 -21.24 -5.91 -20.78
N LEU A 323 -21.31 -4.57 -20.63
CA LEU A 323 -20.41 -3.82 -19.75
C LEU A 323 -20.53 -4.27 -18.29
N LYS A 324 -21.76 -4.46 -17.79
CA LYS A 324 -21.96 -4.95 -16.43
C LYS A 324 -21.44 -6.37 -16.24
N GLY A 325 -21.72 -7.26 -17.19
CA GLY A 325 -21.24 -8.64 -17.17
C GLY A 325 -19.72 -8.70 -17.18
N LEU A 326 -19.08 -7.88 -18.00
CA LEU A 326 -17.63 -7.74 -18.06
C LEU A 326 -17.05 -7.21 -16.74
N THR A 327 -17.67 -6.19 -16.12
CA THR A 327 -17.24 -5.72 -14.78
C THR A 327 -17.30 -6.85 -13.76
N ILE A 328 -18.38 -7.63 -13.73
CA ILE A 328 -18.52 -8.76 -12.79
C ILE A 328 -17.49 -9.85 -13.08
N LEU A 329 -17.30 -10.21 -14.35
CA LEU A 329 -16.30 -11.20 -14.76
C LEU A 329 -14.90 -10.80 -14.28
N ILE A 330 -14.47 -9.57 -14.59
CA ILE A 330 -13.13 -9.08 -14.22
C ILE A 330 -12.96 -8.99 -12.70
N PHE A 331 -13.88 -8.29 -12.02
CA PHE A 331 -13.68 -7.93 -10.60
C PHE A 331 -14.17 -8.99 -9.61
N PHE A 332 -15.04 -9.93 -9.98
CA PHE A 332 -15.45 -11.03 -9.09
C PHE A 332 -14.90 -12.38 -9.50
N VAL A 333 -14.74 -12.69 -10.79
CA VAL A 333 -14.28 -14.02 -11.20
C VAL A 333 -12.76 -14.04 -11.35
N ILE A 334 -12.22 -13.22 -12.25
CA ILE A 334 -10.79 -13.19 -12.54
C ILE A 334 -10.01 -12.70 -11.32
N LEU A 335 -10.44 -11.60 -10.69
CA LEU A 335 -9.78 -11.08 -9.49
C LEU A 335 -9.75 -12.12 -8.35
N THR A 336 -10.87 -12.80 -8.06
CA THR A 336 -10.89 -13.88 -7.06
C THR A 336 -9.88 -14.97 -7.38
N TYR A 337 -9.83 -15.45 -8.62
CA TYR A 337 -8.87 -16.46 -9.03
C TYR A 337 -7.43 -15.98 -8.78
N THR A 338 -7.09 -14.78 -9.24
CA THR A 338 -5.73 -14.24 -9.09
C THR A 338 -5.37 -13.96 -7.62
N GLU A 339 -6.32 -13.58 -6.78
CA GLU A 339 -6.12 -13.37 -5.34
C GLU A 339 -5.92 -14.69 -4.59
N VAL A 340 -6.63 -15.76 -4.97
CA VAL A 340 -6.39 -17.11 -4.42
C VAL A 340 -4.97 -17.58 -4.74
N ILE A 341 -4.53 -17.36 -5.98
CA ILE A 341 -3.15 -17.66 -6.40
C ILE A 341 -2.15 -16.81 -5.62
N ASN A 342 -2.39 -15.51 -5.50
CA ASN A 342 -1.52 -14.59 -4.75
C ASN A 342 -1.40 -14.99 -3.28
N PHE A 343 -2.53 -15.22 -2.61
CA PHE A 343 -2.59 -15.63 -1.20
C PHE A 343 -1.81 -16.91 -0.94
N LYS A 344 -1.86 -17.88 -1.85
CA LYS A 344 -1.19 -19.18 -1.68
C LYS A 344 0.29 -19.17 -2.04
N TYR A 345 0.68 -18.41 -3.06
CA TYR A 345 1.99 -18.60 -3.71
C TYR A 345 2.82 -17.34 -3.88
N ASP A 346 2.22 -16.15 -3.79
CA ASP A 346 2.97 -14.89 -3.92
C ASP A 346 2.44 -13.76 -2.99
N PRO A 347 2.42 -13.94 -1.66
CA PRO A 347 1.68 -13.04 -0.77
C PRO A 347 2.16 -11.58 -0.82
N TYR A 348 1.22 -10.63 -0.85
CA TYR A 348 1.55 -9.20 -1.01
C TYR A 348 2.58 -8.60 -0.03
N LYS A 349 2.52 -8.98 1.26
CA LYS A 349 3.31 -8.35 2.34
C LYS A 349 4.41 -9.24 2.93
N GLN A 350 4.35 -10.53 2.64
CA GLN A 350 5.32 -11.51 3.12
C GLN A 350 6.16 -11.99 1.94
N PRO A 351 7.49 -12.14 2.09
CA PRO A 351 8.34 -12.77 1.09
C PRO A 351 7.74 -14.07 0.56
N SER A 352 7.82 -14.30 -0.74
CA SER A 352 7.24 -15.47 -1.41
C SER A 352 8.18 -16.68 -1.46
N THR A 353 9.48 -16.44 -1.38
CA THR A 353 10.51 -17.46 -1.50
C THR A 353 10.67 -18.21 -0.18
N ALA A 354 10.64 -19.54 -0.25
CA ALA A 354 10.85 -20.41 0.90
C ALA A 354 12.25 -20.22 1.49
N GLY A 355 12.30 -20.08 2.81
CA GLY A 355 13.58 -20.03 3.54
C GLY A 355 14.19 -21.43 3.68
N VAL A 356 15.49 -21.50 3.99
CA VAL A 356 16.21 -22.77 4.21
C VAL A 356 15.57 -23.53 5.36
N LYS A 357 14.98 -24.71 5.08
CA LYS A 357 14.14 -25.46 6.04
C LYS A 357 14.85 -25.79 7.35
N THR A 358 16.11 -26.20 7.28
CA THR A 358 16.91 -26.59 8.44
C THR A 358 17.23 -25.40 9.36
N LEU A 359 17.28 -24.18 8.83
CA LEU A 359 17.58 -22.98 9.61
C LEU A 359 16.36 -22.37 10.30
N ARG A 360 15.12 -22.79 9.97
CA ARG A 360 13.88 -22.13 10.46
C ARG A 360 13.74 -22.23 11.98
N GLY A 361 13.46 -21.11 12.63
CA GLY A 361 13.16 -21.03 14.06
C GLY A 361 13.77 -19.82 14.77
N ASN A 362 13.66 -19.83 16.11
CA ASN A 362 14.28 -18.85 16.99
C ASN A 362 15.57 -19.40 17.57
N TYR A 363 16.55 -18.53 17.78
CA TYR A 363 17.88 -18.87 18.24
C TYR A 363 18.39 -17.89 19.28
N ASN A 364 19.02 -18.42 20.32
CA ASN A 364 19.88 -17.66 21.20
C ASN A 364 21.26 -17.54 20.58
N VAL A 365 21.85 -16.34 20.66
CA VAL A 365 23.23 -16.12 20.23
C VAL A 365 24.15 -16.44 21.40
N THR A 366 24.84 -17.58 21.36
CA THR A 366 25.71 -18.04 22.45
C THR A 366 27.13 -17.52 22.29
N VAL A 367 27.70 -17.62 21.10
CA VAL A 367 29.02 -17.05 20.76
C VAL A 367 28.86 -15.97 19.70
N PHE A 368 29.56 -14.84 19.88
CA PHE A 368 29.60 -13.75 18.92
C PHE A 368 31.00 -13.16 18.86
N LYS A 369 31.64 -13.23 17.69
CA LYS A 369 32.99 -12.69 17.47
C LYS A 369 33.02 -11.78 16.27
N ILE A 370 33.75 -10.67 16.41
CA ILE A 370 34.08 -9.77 15.30
C ILE A 370 35.60 -9.74 15.18
N ASN A 371 36.13 -9.94 13.97
CA ASN A 371 37.57 -9.97 13.69
C ASN A 371 38.32 -10.93 14.63
N GLY A 372 37.71 -12.08 14.92
CA GLY A 372 38.24 -13.11 15.83
C GLY A 372 38.08 -12.79 17.34
N GLN A 373 37.75 -11.55 17.70
CA GLN A 373 37.57 -11.14 19.09
C GLN A 373 36.16 -11.44 19.57
N GLU A 374 36.04 -12.20 20.66
CA GLU A 374 34.75 -12.50 21.27
C GLU A 374 34.20 -11.28 22.02
N ILE A 375 32.96 -10.94 21.72
CA ILE A 375 32.21 -9.89 22.41
C ILE A 375 31.24 -10.61 23.34
N PRO A 376 31.44 -10.59 24.67
CA PRO A 376 30.57 -11.30 25.60
C PRO A 376 29.14 -10.73 25.58
N TYR A 377 28.18 -11.52 26.07
CA TYR A 377 26.80 -11.05 26.15
C TYR A 377 26.68 -9.83 27.06
N SER A 378 26.11 -8.75 26.53
CA SER A 378 25.68 -7.59 27.30
C SER A 378 24.36 -7.08 26.72
N PRO A 379 23.34 -6.81 27.56
CA PRO A 379 22.08 -6.25 27.09
C PRO A 379 22.25 -4.82 26.54
N LEU A 380 23.37 -4.15 26.86
CA LEU A 380 23.66 -2.79 26.42
C LEU A 380 24.49 -2.74 25.13
N ASP A 381 24.99 -3.87 24.64
CA ASP A 381 25.86 -3.90 23.47
C ASP A 381 25.12 -3.55 22.18
N SER A 382 25.64 -2.56 21.46
CA SER A 382 25.02 -1.99 20.25
C SER A 382 25.34 -2.75 18.96
N VAL A 383 26.23 -3.74 19.02
CA VAL A 383 26.75 -4.49 17.87
C VAL A 383 26.41 -5.99 17.99
N ARG A 384 26.59 -6.58 19.16
CA ARG A 384 26.31 -8.00 19.41
C ARG A 384 24.85 -8.32 19.20
N TRP A 385 24.61 -9.38 18.42
CA TRP A 385 23.26 -9.94 18.27
C TRP A 385 22.84 -10.60 19.58
N LYS A 386 21.64 -10.26 20.07
CA LYS A 386 21.05 -10.86 21.28
C LYS A 386 20.37 -12.19 20.96
N GLU A 387 19.53 -12.16 19.93
CA GLU A 387 18.79 -13.30 19.42
C GLU A 387 18.69 -13.20 17.89
N ALA A 388 18.44 -14.32 17.24
CA ALA A 388 18.24 -14.41 15.80
C ALA A 388 17.03 -15.30 15.48
N THR A 389 16.37 -15.00 14.37
CA THR A 389 15.18 -15.73 13.92
C THR A 389 15.22 -15.90 12.41
N PHE A 390 15.12 -17.13 11.95
CA PHE A 390 14.90 -17.47 10.54
C PHE A 390 13.42 -17.79 10.33
N GLU A 391 12.78 -17.02 9.45
CA GLU A 391 11.37 -17.18 9.12
C GLU A 391 11.13 -18.39 8.20
N LYS A 392 9.85 -18.72 7.95
CA LYS A 392 9.46 -19.74 6.95
C LYS A 392 9.88 -19.34 5.53
N TRP A 393 10.11 -18.05 5.30
CA TRP A 393 10.58 -17.46 4.06
C TRP A 393 12.00 -16.89 4.18
N THR A 394 12.53 -16.33 3.09
CA THR A 394 13.89 -15.75 3.00
C THR A 394 14.05 -14.46 3.80
N THR A 395 13.91 -14.52 5.13
CA THR A 395 14.20 -13.42 6.04
C THR A 395 14.88 -13.94 7.30
N LEU A 396 16.02 -13.33 7.62
CA LEU A 396 16.71 -13.43 8.90
C LEU A 396 16.46 -12.14 9.67
N THR A 397 15.99 -12.24 10.91
CA THR A 397 15.94 -11.10 11.83
C THR A 397 16.85 -11.31 13.01
N PHE A 398 17.46 -10.24 13.52
CA PHE A 398 18.24 -10.27 14.74
C PHE A 398 18.10 -8.95 15.50
N ARG A 399 18.29 -9.01 16.83
CA ARG A 399 18.14 -7.85 17.71
C ARG A 399 19.49 -7.36 18.23
N ILE A 400 19.73 -6.05 18.14
CA ILE A 400 20.89 -5.34 18.70
C ILE A 400 20.44 -4.20 19.61
N ASN A 401 21.26 -3.71 20.54
CA ASN A 401 20.91 -2.53 21.33
C ASN A 401 21.21 -1.21 20.59
N LYS A 402 20.60 -1.03 19.42
CA LYS A 402 20.78 0.18 18.60
C LYS A 402 19.49 0.54 17.89
N PRO A 403 18.97 1.76 18.04
CA PRO A 403 17.72 2.17 17.39
C PRO A 403 17.85 2.13 15.86
N VAL A 404 16.87 1.51 15.22
CA VAL A 404 16.72 1.48 13.76
C VAL A 404 15.84 2.63 13.29
N VAL A 405 16.08 3.11 12.06
CA VAL A 405 15.23 4.11 11.42
C VAL A 405 13.87 3.49 11.14
N VAL A 406 12.81 4.03 11.74
CA VAL A 406 11.45 3.53 11.53
C VAL A 406 11.03 3.76 10.08
N ASP A 407 10.60 2.69 9.41
CA ASP A 407 9.94 2.78 8.10
C ASP A 407 8.46 3.15 8.32
N PRO A 408 8.02 4.36 7.91
CA PRO A 408 6.65 4.81 8.08
C PRO A 408 5.71 4.31 6.96
N SER A 409 6.18 3.37 6.13
CA SER A 409 5.38 2.73 5.10
C SER A 409 4.43 1.67 5.69
N ASN A 410 3.60 1.12 4.82
CA ASN A 410 2.64 0.07 5.15
C ASN A 410 3.23 -1.35 4.96
N GLY A 411 4.55 -1.47 4.76
CA GLY A 411 5.23 -2.75 4.56
C GLY A 411 4.75 -3.53 3.33
N GLY A 412 4.12 -2.84 2.37
CA GLY A 412 3.57 -3.43 1.17
C GLY A 412 4.65 -3.64 0.11
N GLY A 413 4.66 -4.80 -0.55
CA GLY A 413 5.57 -5.06 -1.65
C GLY A 413 5.12 -4.40 -2.95
N SER A 414 5.82 -3.37 -3.39
CA SER A 414 5.83 -2.99 -4.81
C SER A 414 7.27 -2.72 -5.22
N PRO A 415 7.81 -3.32 -6.29
CA PRO A 415 7.44 -4.55 -7.02
C PRO A 415 8.16 -5.88 -6.63
N MET A 416 7.36 -6.94 -6.41
CA MET A 416 7.56 -8.42 -6.42
C MET A 416 8.82 -9.10 -5.84
N ARG A 417 9.97 -8.43 -5.76
CA ARG A 417 11.15 -8.97 -5.07
C ARG A 417 10.92 -9.01 -3.58
N ASP A 418 11.39 -10.05 -2.93
CA ASP A 418 11.17 -10.29 -1.51
C ASP A 418 11.90 -9.27 -0.62
N ILE A 419 13.01 -8.71 -1.10
CA ILE A 419 13.71 -7.58 -0.46
C ILE A 419 12.83 -6.33 -0.29
N GLN A 420 11.78 -6.17 -1.09
CA GLN A 420 10.87 -5.03 -1.05
C GLN A 420 9.60 -5.28 -0.23
N ARG A 421 9.40 -6.51 0.27
CA ARG A 421 8.29 -6.82 1.18
C ARG A 421 8.75 -6.58 2.60
N THR A 422 8.50 -5.37 3.10
CA THR A 422 9.11 -4.86 4.33
C THR A 422 8.18 -4.93 5.55
N PHE A 423 7.14 -5.77 5.54
CA PHE A 423 6.18 -5.82 6.64
C PHE A 423 6.82 -6.11 8.01
N GLU A 424 7.91 -6.87 8.07
CA GLU A 424 8.62 -7.17 9.31
C GLU A 424 9.29 -5.93 9.95
N ILE A 425 9.61 -4.90 9.16
CA ILE A 425 10.27 -3.67 9.64
C ILE A 425 9.36 -2.43 9.62
N ALA A 426 8.29 -2.46 8.82
CA ALA A 426 7.38 -1.34 8.70
C ALA A 426 6.66 -1.07 10.02
N GLY A 427 6.82 0.14 10.54
CA GLY A 427 6.29 0.53 11.85
C GLY A 427 6.95 -0.16 13.04
N THR A 428 8.13 -0.76 12.86
CA THR A 428 8.95 -1.40 13.90
C THR A 428 10.20 -0.56 14.19
N ALA A 429 10.42 -0.22 15.46
CA ALA A 429 11.54 0.57 15.95
C ALA A 429 12.53 -0.30 16.75
N GLY A 430 13.23 0.32 17.71
CA GLY A 430 14.13 -0.37 18.61
C GLY A 430 15.29 -1.04 17.89
N GLY A 431 15.63 -2.25 18.33
CA GLY A 431 16.83 -2.98 17.90
C GLY A 431 16.63 -4.00 16.78
N GLN A 432 15.41 -4.17 16.28
CA GLN A 432 15.05 -5.28 15.41
C GLN A 432 15.51 -5.01 13.96
N ARG A 433 16.50 -5.77 13.49
CA ARG A 433 16.97 -5.74 12.10
C ARG A 433 16.35 -6.90 11.33
N ALA A 434 16.06 -6.69 10.04
CA ALA A 434 15.58 -7.74 9.15
C ALA A 434 16.32 -7.71 7.82
N PHE A 435 16.85 -8.85 7.42
CA PHE A 435 17.59 -9.05 6.19
C PHE A 435 16.89 -10.08 5.32
N HIS A 436 16.69 -9.75 4.05
CA HIS A 436 16.38 -10.77 3.05
C HIS A 436 17.66 -11.53 2.72
N TYR A 437 17.57 -12.83 2.45
CA TYR A 437 18.74 -13.60 2.04
C TYR A 437 18.49 -14.39 0.75
N TYR A 438 19.52 -14.43 -0.09
CA TYR A 438 19.66 -15.41 -1.16
C TYR A 438 20.49 -16.59 -0.63
N ALA A 439 19.96 -17.80 -0.71
CA ALA A 439 20.62 -19.00 -0.18
C ALA A 439 21.27 -19.81 -1.31
N ASP A 440 22.60 -19.89 -1.30
CA ASP A 440 23.32 -20.92 -2.01
C ASP A 440 23.33 -22.18 -1.12
N THR A 441 22.40 -23.09 -1.36
CA THR A 441 22.27 -24.31 -0.54
C THR A 441 23.28 -25.39 -0.91
N VAL A 442 24.05 -25.21 -1.98
CA VAL A 442 25.10 -26.14 -2.43
C VAL A 442 26.40 -25.83 -1.69
N GLU A 443 26.80 -24.56 -1.68
CA GLU A 443 28.00 -24.08 -1.00
C GLU A 443 27.74 -23.63 0.45
N HIS A 444 26.49 -23.74 0.91
CA HIS A 444 26.05 -23.33 2.23
C HIS A 444 26.34 -21.86 2.58
N VAL A 445 26.03 -20.94 1.65
CA VAL A 445 26.24 -19.49 1.81
C VAL A 445 24.94 -18.71 1.77
N LEU A 446 24.76 -17.78 2.70
CA LEU A 446 23.68 -16.80 2.73
C LEU A 446 24.21 -15.43 2.32
N TYR A 447 23.63 -14.86 1.26
CA TYR A 447 23.87 -13.48 0.85
C TYR A 447 22.71 -12.61 1.33
N LEU A 448 22.95 -11.85 2.38
CA LEU A 448 21.93 -11.11 3.12
C LEU A 448 21.95 -9.62 2.77
N GLN A 449 20.78 -9.03 2.59
CA GLN A 449 20.60 -7.62 2.27
C GLN A 449 19.53 -7.00 3.17
N ASP A 450 19.84 -5.83 3.75
CA ASP A 450 18.97 -5.17 4.72
C ASP A 450 17.65 -4.75 4.08
N LYS A 451 16.53 -5.18 4.65
CA LYS A 451 15.18 -4.80 4.17
C LYS A 451 14.92 -3.32 4.42
N ASN A 452 15.59 -2.69 5.38
CA ASN A 452 15.44 -1.27 5.72
C ASN A 452 16.35 -0.37 4.87
N ALA A 453 15.88 -0.01 3.67
CA ALA A 453 16.60 0.92 2.79
C ALA A 453 16.80 2.32 3.39
N LEU A 454 15.94 2.76 4.33
CA LEU A 454 16.04 4.08 4.95
C LEU A 454 17.21 4.15 5.95
N ALA A 455 17.46 3.06 6.67
CA ALA A 455 18.61 2.95 7.57
C ALA A 455 19.95 3.09 6.83
N SER A 456 20.02 2.62 5.58
CA SER A 456 21.24 2.75 4.76
C SER A 456 21.48 4.19 4.27
N ARG A 457 20.44 5.04 4.26
CA ARG A 457 20.52 6.45 3.83
C ARG A 457 20.89 7.41 4.96
N SER A 458 20.67 7.05 6.23
CA SER A 458 20.98 7.91 7.37
C SER A 458 22.46 7.88 7.78
N GLY A 459 23.20 6.82 7.44
CA GLY A 459 24.62 6.66 7.79
C GLY A 459 25.62 7.39 6.88
N ARG A 460 25.21 7.84 5.69
CA ARG A 460 26.03 8.70 4.81
C ARG A 460 25.44 10.10 4.82
N GLY A 461 26.22 11.07 5.30
CA GLY A 461 25.86 12.48 5.28
C GLY A 461 25.22 12.87 3.95
N ARG A 462 24.13 13.64 4.04
CA ARG A 462 23.22 14.05 2.95
C ARG A 462 24.00 14.66 1.77
N ARG A 463 24.59 13.82 0.91
CA ARG A 463 25.09 14.24 -0.41
C ARG A 463 23.86 14.52 -1.25
N SER A 464 23.65 15.82 -1.43
CA SER A 464 22.60 16.41 -2.24
C SER A 464 22.53 15.74 -3.62
N GLY A 465 21.34 15.22 -3.95
CA GLY A 465 20.82 14.92 -5.28
C GLY A 465 21.80 14.92 -6.46
N SER A 466 22.33 13.74 -6.77
CA SER A 466 22.87 13.40 -8.10
C SER A 466 22.99 11.90 -8.36
N ASP A 467 23.00 11.06 -7.30
CA ASP A 467 23.46 9.67 -7.44
C ASP A 467 22.34 8.65 -7.70
N GLU A 468 21.16 9.09 -8.15
CA GLU A 468 20.17 8.17 -8.75
C GLU A 468 20.59 7.71 -10.17
N LYS A 469 21.71 8.25 -10.69
CA LYS A 469 22.26 7.91 -12.03
C LYS A 469 23.35 6.83 -12.04
N GLU A 470 23.75 6.27 -10.91
CA GLU A 470 24.75 5.18 -10.88
C GLU A 470 24.14 3.76 -10.83
N SER A 471 22.92 3.57 -11.35
CA SER A 471 22.26 2.25 -11.42
C SER A 471 22.84 1.31 -12.51
N GLY A 472 24.02 1.60 -13.05
CA GLY A 472 24.59 0.91 -14.22
C GLY A 472 25.78 -0.02 -13.93
N LYS A 473 26.46 0.09 -12.77
CA LYS A 473 27.49 -0.89 -12.41
C LYS A 473 26.81 -2.12 -11.81
N LYS A 474 26.88 -3.25 -12.51
CA LYS A 474 26.58 -4.57 -11.94
C LYS A 474 27.50 -4.77 -10.75
N ASP A 475 26.94 -4.66 -9.57
CA ASP A 475 27.61 -5.00 -8.33
C ASP A 475 27.75 -6.53 -8.28
N ASN A 476 28.97 -7.03 -8.42
CA ASN A 476 29.28 -8.46 -8.49
C ASN A 476 29.44 -9.08 -7.09
N TRP A 477 28.81 -8.51 -6.06
CA TRP A 477 28.83 -9.03 -4.70
C TRP A 477 28.39 -10.49 -4.58
N ILE A 478 27.42 -10.91 -5.41
CA ILE A 478 27.08 -12.34 -5.59
C ILE A 478 27.70 -12.80 -6.91
N SER A 479 28.56 -13.82 -6.84
CA SER A 479 29.27 -14.33 -8.00
C SER A 479 28.31 -14.99 -9.00
N LYS A 480 28.69 -15.07 -10.28
CA LYS A 480 27.88 -15.78 -11.30
C LYS A 480 27.68 -17.26 -10.97
N ALA A 481 28.67 -17.88 -10.33
CA ALA A 481 28.59 -19.27 -9.87
C ALA A 481 27.55 -19.41 -8.75
N ALA A 482 27.58 -18.52 -7.75
CA ALA A 482 26.60 -18.50 -6.67
C ALA A 482 25.18 -18.23 -7.21
N TRP A 483 25.01 -17.30 -8.16
CA TRP A 483 23.71 -17.09 -8.81
C TRP A 483 23.16 -18.33 -9.53
N LYS A 484 24.03 -19.19 -10.05
CA LYS A 484 23.61 -20.45 -10.67
C LYS A 484 23.08 -21.44 -9.64
N ASN A 485 23.67 -21.48 -8.45
CA ASN A 485 23.23 -22.34 -7.34
C ASN A 485 21.98 -21.80 -6.66
N ILE A 486 21.91 -20.47 -6.44
CA ILE A 486 20.76 -19.78 -5.88
C ILE A 486 19.56 -19.98 -6.80
N GLY A 487 19.70 -19.66 -8.09
CA GLY A 487 18.63 -19.69 -9.08
C GLY A 487 17.94 -18.33 -9.26
N ASP A 488 16.87 -18.33 -10.06
CA ASP A 488 16.10 -17.12 -10.39
C ASP A 488 14.92 -16.95 -9.41
N GLU A 489 15.00 -15.96 -8.51
CA GLU A 489 13.95 -15.59 -7.55
C GLU A 489 12.57 -15.40 -8.22
N ASN A 490 12.55 -14.92 -9.47
CA ASN A 490 11.31 -14.79 -10.23
C ASN A 490 10.57 -16.14 -10.38
N ARG A 491 11.33 -17.24 -10.49
CA ARG A 491 10.85 -18.60 -10.75
C ARG A 491 10.87 -19.50 -9.50
N MET A 492 11.24 -18.98 -8.33
CA MET A 492 11.26 -19.73 -7.06
C MET A 492 9.88 -19.92 -6.41
N ILE A 493 8.82 -19.42 -7.03
CA ILE A 493 7.43 -19.60 -6.60
C ILE A 493 6.70 -20.63 -7.48
N ASP A 494 5.55 -21.10 -7.02
CA ASP A 494 4.70 -22.02 -7.78
C ASP A 494 4.35 -21.46 -9.17
N LYS A 495 4.42 -22.31 -10.20
CA LYS A 495 4.20 -21.92 -11.61
C LYS A 495 2.87 -21.21 -11.85
N ARG A 496 1.85 -21.51 -11.04
CA ARG A 496 0.53 -20.87 -11.13
C ARG A 496 0.56 -19.37 -10.80
N ALA A 497 1.56 -18.91 -10.05
CA ALA A 497 1.74 -17.50 -9.71
C ALA A 497 2.70 -16.78 -10.66
N TRP A 498 3.24 -17.46 -11.67
CA TRP A 498 4.01 -16.80 -12.72
C TRP A 498 3.07 -15.90 -13.54
N SER A 499 3.52 -14.67 -13.79
CA SER A 499 2.73 -13.69 -14.54
C SER A 499 3.66 -12.77 -15.32
N THR A 500 3.14 -12.20 -16.41
CA THR A 500 3.88 -11.23 -17.24
C THR A 500 4.24 -9.97 -16.46
N ARG A 501 3.40 -9.58 -15.49
CA ARG A 501 3.73 -8.49 -14.55
C ARG A 501 4.99 -8.82 -13.76
N ARG A 502 5.11 -10.04 -13.22
CA ARG A 502 6.30 -10.47 -12.48
C ARG A 502 7.55 -10.38 -13.33
N ASP A 503 7.51 -10.94 -14.53
CA ASP A 503 8.63 -10.88 -15.47
C ASP A 503 9.06 -9.44 -15.77
N ARG A 504 8.08 -8.55 -16.01
CA ARG A 504 8.33 -7.12 -16.25
C ARG A 504 8.94 -6.42 -15.03
N GLU A 505 8.51 -6.75 -13.83
CA GLU A 505 9.04 -6.15 -12.60
C GLU A 505 10.44 -6.67 -12.25
N PHE A 506 10.73 -7.96 -12.45
CA PHE A 506 12.07 -8.51 -12.24
C PHE A 506 13.08 -8.01 -13.28
N ALA A 507 12.63 -7.70 -14.50
CA ALA A 507 13.45 -7.07 -15.54
C ALA A 507 13.84 -5.62 -15.23
N ARG A 508 13.14 -4.94 -14.32
CA ARG A 508 13.51 -3.59 -13.86
C ARG A 508 14.66 -3.66 -12.85
N PRO A 509 15.55 -2.65 -12.82
CA PRO A 509 16.60 -2.58 -11.82
C PRO A 509 16.01 -2.46 -10.41
N GLU A 510 16.70 -3.03 -9.42
CA GLU A 510 16.27 -2.94 -8.02
C GLU A 510 16.28 -1.48 -7.56
N ARG A 511 15.18 -1.06 -6.92
CA ARG A 511 15.09 0.27 -6.31
C ARG A 511 15.88 0.29 -5.00
N SER A 512 16.90 1.15 -4.92
CA SER A 512 17.84 1.30 -3.79
C SER A 512 18.95 0.24 -3.75
N SER A 513 19.97 0.41 -4.58
CA SER A 513 21.17 -0.46 -4.63
C SER A 513 22.08 -0.36 -3.39
N ASN A 514 21.97 0.71 -2.60
CA ASN A 514 22.83 0.97 -1.44
C ASN A 514 22.15 0.49 -0.15
N ARG A 515 22.19 -0.83 0.09
CA ARG A 515 21.70 -1.48 1.32
C ARG A 515 22.86 -2.15 2.04
N ALA A 516 22.83 -2.20 3.37
CA ALA A 516 23.77 -3.01 4.15
C ALA A 516 23.67 -4.49 3.76
N ARG A 517 24.80 -5.19 3.76
CA ARG A 517 24.92 -6.56 3.24
C ARG A 517 25.79 -7.43 4.14
N LEU A 518 25.45 -8.71 4.24
CA LEU A 518 26.28 -9.71 4.92
C LEU A 518 26.44 -10.92 4.02
N THR A 519 27.60 -11.57 4.05
CA THR A 519 27.84 -12.84 3.36
C THR A 519 28.28 -13.84 4.40
N LEU A 520 27.41 -14.80 4.74
CA LEU A 520 27.62 -15.73 5.83
C LEU A 520 27.53 -17.17 5.34
N ASN A 521 28.59 -17.94 5.49
CA ASN A 521 28.52 -19.40 5.42
C ASN A 521 27.74 -19.91 6.63
N TYR A 522 26.96 -20.96 6.45
CA TYR A 522 26.21 -21.60 7.54
C TYR A 522 26.60 -23.07 7.67
N HIS A 523 26.83 -23.51 8.89
CA HIS A 523 27.12 -24.91 9.21
C HIS A 523 26.12 -25.42 10.23
N THR A 524 25.43 -26.52 9.90
CA THR A 524 24.45 -27.16 10.77
C THR A 524 24.18 -28.60 10.32
N THR A 525 23.87 -29.49 11.26
CA THR A 525 23.43 -30.86 10.99
C THR A 525 21.91 -30.98 10.94
N ASP A 526 21.22 -30.50 11.98
CA ASP A 526 19.78 -30.68 12.20
C ASP A 526 19.02 -29.35 12.43
N GLY A 527 19.75 -28.24 12.50
CA GLY A 527 19.21 -26.91 12.76
C GLY A 527 19.13 -26.54 14.24
N ASN A 528 19.49 -27.44 15.16
CA ASN A 528 19.53 -27.17 16.59
C ASN A 528 20.71 -26.30 16.99
N LYS A 529 21.84 -26.45 16.28
CA LYS A 529 23.01 -25.58 16.40
C LYS A 529 23.44 -25.13 15.02
N VAL A 530 23.43 -23.83 14.79
CA VAL A 530 23.82 -23.20 13.53
C VAL A 530 25.03 -22.31 13.78
N ILE A 531 26.10 -22.52 13.04
CA ILE A 531 27.27 -21.64 13.05
C ILE A 531 27.19 -20.77 11.80
N LEU A 532 27.25 -19.46 11.97
CA LEU A 532 27.34 -18.49 10.88
C LEU A 532 28.73 -17.85 10.88
N GLU A 533 29.42 -17.88 9.74
CA GLU A 533 30.75 -17.28 9.61
C GLU A 533 30.92 -16.56 8.27
N GLY A 534 31.53 -15.38 8.27
CA GLY A 534 31.76 -14.64 7.03
C GLY A 534 31.97 -13.16 7.26
N LEU A 535 31.34 -12.31 6.44
CA LEU A 535 31.51 -10.86 6.47
C LEU A 535 30.21 -10.14 6.90
N ASN A 536 30.34 -9.19 7.82
CA ASN A 536 29.25 -8.31 8.24
C ASN A 536 29.06 -7.09 7.31
N GLU A 537 28.15 -6.18 7.66
CA GLU A 537 27.87 -4.96 6.89
C GLU A 537 29.03 -3.96 6.76
N ASN A 538 30.06 -4.10 7.57
CA ASN A 538 31.26 -3.26 7.54
C ASN A 538 32.45 -3.96 6.86
N ASN A 539 32.25 -5.17 6.32
CA ASN A 539 33.30 -6.08 5.84
C ASN A 539 34.26 -6.58 6.94
N ASP A 540 33.83 -6.60 8.19
CA ASP A 540 34.56 -7.29 9.26
C ASP A 540 34.23 -8.79 9.25
N SER A 541 35.18 -9.61 9.68
CA SER A 541 34.94 -11.03 9.92
C SER A 541 33.93 -11.19 11.06
N LEU A 542 32.88 -11.97 10.83
CA LEU A 542 31.82 -12.27 11.79
C LEU A 542 31.77 -13.78 12.02
N TYR A 543 31.70 -14.20 13.29
CA TYR A 543 31.44 -15.57 13.69
C TYR A 543 30.36 -15.61 14.77
N VAL A 544 29.26 -16.32 14.53
CA VAL A 544 28.10 -16.39 15.42
C VAL A 544 27.68 -17.84 15.61
N VAL A 545 27.48 -18.26 16.86
CA VAL A 545 26.87 -19.56 17.19
C VAL A 545 25.45 -19.32 17.67
N LEU A 546 24.52 -20.01 17.01
CA LEU A 546 23.08 -19.92 17.22
C LEU A 546 22.56 -21.26 17.76
N ASP A 547 22.05 -21.26 18.98
CA ASP A 547 21.42 -22.43 19.59
C ASP A 547 19.90 -22.29 19.54
N LYS A 548 19.22 -23.29 18.97
CA LYS A 548 17.77 -23.24 18.71
C LYS A 548 16.98 -23.23 20.00
N VAL A 549 15.98 -22.35 20.05
CA VAL A 549 15.10 -22.20 21.20
C VAL A 549 13.68 -22.54 20.81
N ASN A 550 13.09 -23.47 21.53
CA ASN A 550 11.67 -23.75 21.44
C ASN A 550 10.86 -22.71 22.26
N ARG A 551 10.67 -21.53 21.67
CA ARG A 551 9.88 -20.46 22.30
C ARG A 551 8.39 -20.78 22.18
N LYS A 552 7.72 -20.99 23.31
CA LYS A 552 6.27 -21.20 23.38
C LYS A 552 5.56 -19.85 23.32
N TYR A 553 4.92 -19.56 22.19
CA TYR A 553 4.05 -18.39 22.06
C TYR A 553 2.66 -18.70 22.61
N VAL A 554 2.09 -17.75 23.34
CA VAL A 554 0.69 -17.86 23.82
C VAL A 554 -0.29 -17.72 22.66
N LEU A 555 0.07 -16.94 21.64
CA LEU A 555 -0.73 -16.80 20.42
C LEU A 555 -0.64 -18.08 19.58
N PRO A 556 -1.78 -18.72 19.26
CA PRO A 556 -1.78 -19.88 18.37
C PRO A 556 -1.48 -19.46 16.92
N GLU A 557 -0.89 -20.36 16.14
CA GLU A 557 -0.75 -20.12 14.69
C GLU A 557 -2.13 -19.94 14.04
N SER A 558 -2.21 -19.02 13.08
CA SER A 558 -3.40 -18.82 12.27
C SER A 558 -3.73 -20.08 11.44
N LYS A 559 -5.02 -20.41 11.30
CA LYS A 559 -5.49 -21.43 10.33
C LYS A 559 -5.54 -20.89 8.89
N LEU A 560 -5.50 -19.56 8.73
CA LEU A 560 -5.45 -18.86 7.45
C LEU A 560 -4.05 -18.24 7.29
N ASN A 561 -3.13 -18.98 6.66
CA ASN A 561 -1.76 -18.52 6.41
C ASN A 561 -1.56 -18.22 4.93
N ALA A 562 -0.98 -17.07 4.65
CA ALA A 562 -0.55 -16.72 3.31
C ALA A 562 0.81 -17.35 3.01
N GLY A 563 1.00 -17.78 1.76
CA GLY A 563 2.22 -18.39 1.27
C GLY A 563 2.29 -19.89 1.53
N LYS A 564 3.05 -20.57 0.68
CA LYS A 564 3.34 -22.00 0.76
C LYS A 564 4.84 -22.19 0.63
N TYR A 565 5.51 -22.45 1.76
CA TYR A 565 6.97 -22.46 1.92
C TYR A 565 7.57 -23.83 2.27
#